data_AF-A0AAJ6CVL3-F1
#
_entry.id   AF-A0AAJ6CVL3-F1
#
_cell.length_a   1.000
_cell.length_b   1.000
_cell.length_c   1.000
_cell.angle_alpha   90.00
_cell.angle_beta   90.00
_cell.angle_gamma   90.00
#
_symmetry.space_group_name_H-M   'P 1'
#
loop_
_entity.id
_entity.type
_entity.pdbx_description
1 polymer ?
#
loop_
_entity_poly.entity_id
_entity_poly.type
_entity_poly.pdbx_seq_one_letter_code
_entity_poly.pdbx_strand_id
1 'polypeptide(L)'
;MNTDPMAVRDLFAGHYFLFAFLASIGALQIAVSNSGIRGLWLTPHAGITRILGIALILTGIAVFFLQPLWVEGPWAAGSVEADSLTREWGKASWSEIAGARNVNDIHGGLDGVKQTGWFALAVILAFFVSAVVGTLSMKILSAAESGNAGTATNSDTDGLEGLSNRPYLSNLPISWRNFRADIRVLWRGELSKADRWSLMRMLSRKGGSSE
;
A
#
# COMPACT_ATOMS: atom_id res chain seq x y z
N MET A 1 3.99 29.40 -24.69
CA MET A 1 4.39 29.79 -23.33
C MET A 1 5.21 28.63 -22.79
N ASN A 2 6.48 28.82 -22.46
CA ASN A 2 7.36 27.69 -22.06
C ASN A 2 6.84 27.09 -20.75
N THR A 3 6.37 25.85 -20.81
CA THR A 3 5.92 25.09 -19.64
C THR A 3 7.12 24.63 -18.82
N ASP A 4 7.14 24.97 -17.53
CA ASP A 4 8.18 24.51 -16.60
C ASP A 4 8.08 22.98 -16.41
N PRO A 5 9.12 22.20 -16.76
CA PRO A 5 9.13 20.75 -16.58
C PRO A 5 8.90 20.30 -15.12
N MET A 6 9.25 21.14 -14.15
CA MET A 6 9.02 20.86 -12.73
C MET A 6 7.53 20.88 -12.38
N ALA A 7 6.79 21.87 -12.90
CA ALA A 7 5.34 21.97 -12.69
C ALA A 7 4.59 20.78 -13.31
N VAL A 8 5.00 20.34 -14.51
CA VAL A 8 4.47 19.13 -15.15
C VAL A 8 4.71 17.91 -14.28
N ARG A 9 5.94 17.76 -13.77
CA ARG A 9 6.31 16.61 -12.94
C ARG A 9 5.52 16.55 -11.64
N ASP A 10 5.37 17.67 -10.96
CA ASP A 10 4.66 17.72 -9.68
C ASP A 10 3.17 17.40 -9.85
N LEU A 11 2.57 17.86 -10.96
CA LEU A 11 1.21 17.53 -11.35
C LEU A 11 1.03 16.02 -11.61
N PHE A 12 1.93 15.42 -12.40
CA PHE A 12 1.90 13.98 -12.68
C PHE A 12 2.15 13.13 -11.43
N ALA A 13 3.11 13.54 -10.59
CA ALA A 13 3.39 12.89 -9.32
C ALA A 13 2.18 12.89 -8.40
N GLY A 14 1.51 14.04 -8.25
CA GLY A 14 0.31 14.16 -7.42
C GLY A 14 -0.84 13.27 -7.91
N HIS A 15 -1.12 13.27 -9.22
CA HIS A 15 -2.18 12.44 -9.79
C HIS A 15 -1.87 10.95 -9.67
N TYR A 16 -0.62 10.56 -9.92
CA TYR A 16 -0.17 9.18 -9.78
C TYR A 16 -0.22 8.72 -8.34
N PHE A 17 0.23 9.54 -7.40
CA PHE A 17 0.15 9.24 -5.97
C PHE A 17 -1.29 9.01 -5.53
N LEU A 18 -2.22 9.89 -5.90
CA LEU A 18 -3.64 9.74 -5.56
C LEU A 18 -4.23 8.45 -6.14
N PHE A 19 -3.94 8.14 -7.41
CA PHE A 19 -4.35 6.89 -8.04
C PHE A 19 -3.81 5.67 -7.30
N ALA A 20 -2.49 5.62 -7.08
CA ALA A 20 -1.83 4.52 -6.39
C ALA A 20 -2.38 4.34 -4.98
N PHE A 21 -2.67 5.43 -4.28
CA PHE A 21 -3.24 5.43 -2.94
C PHE A 21 -4.65 4.82 -2.93
N LEU A 22 -5.56 5.33 -3.76
CA LEU A 22 -6.93 4.80 -3.87
C LEU A 22 -6.95 3.33 -4.29
N ALA A 23 -6.14 2.96 -5.29
CA ALA A 23 -6.03 1.59 -5.75
C ALA A 23 -5.47 0.67 -4.66
N SER A 24 -4.48 1.13 -3.89
CA SER A 24 -3.88 0.37 -2.79
C SER A 24 -4.86 0.17 -1.63
N ILE A 25 -5.62 1.21 -1.23
CA ILE A 25 -6.68 1.04 -0.22
C ILE A 25 -7.72 0.06 -0.75
N GLY A 26 -8.16 0.21 -1.99
CA GLY A 26 -9.19 -0.64 -2.55
C GLY A 26 -8.77 -2.11 -2.64
N ALA A 27 -7.55 -2.38 -3.12
CA ALA A 27 -6.97 -3.71 -3.14
C ALA A 27 -6.83 -4.29 -1.72
N LEU A 28 -6.36 -3.47 -0.77
CA LEU A 28 -6.26 -3.87 0.63
C LEU A 28 -7.64 -4.25 1.18
N GLN A 29 -8.69 -3.45 0.97
CA GLN A 29 -10.04 -3.75 1.43
C GLN A 29 -10.60 -5.05 0.87
N ILE A 30 -10.38 -5.32 -0.42
CA ILE A 30 -10.77 -6.59 -1.04
C ILE A 30 -10.03 -7.75 -0.36
N ALA A 31 -8.72 -7.64 -0.21
CA ALA A 31 -7.89 -8.68 0.41
C ALA A 31 -8.30 -8.95 1.87
N VAL A 32 -8.41 -7.91 2.70
CA VAL A 32 -8.75 -8.07 4.13
C VAL A 32 -10.19 -8.51 4.35
N SER A 33 -11.11 -8.17 3.43
CA SER A 33 -12.49 -8.67 3.48
C SER A 33 -12.57 -10.16 3.15
N ASN A 34 -11.73 -10.66 2.24
CA ASN A 34 -11.67 -12.07 1.87
C ASN A 34 -10.99 -12.92 2.94
N SER A 35 -9.97 -12.39 3.61
CA SER A 35 -9.24 -13.08 4.68
C SER A 35 -9.86 -12.95 6.06
N GLY A 36 -10.94 -12.17 6.22
CA GLY A 36 -11.62 -12.01 7.50
C GLY A 36 -10.88 -11.13 8.52
N ILE A 37 -9.89 -10.35 8.08
CA ILE A 37 -9.08 -9.47 8.94
C ILE A 37 -9.86 -8.19 9.27
N ARG A 38 -10.82 -8.30 10.20
CA ARG A 38 -11.75 -7.21 10.57
C ARG A 38 -11.05 -5.96 11.10
N GLY A 39 -9.91 -6.12 11.77
CA GLY A 39 -9.12 -5.02 12.32
C GLY A 39 -8.58 -4.01 11.30
N LEU A 40 -8.68 -4.31 10.00
CA LEU A 40 -8.29 -3.42 8.90
C LEU A 40 -9.48 -2.95 8.05
N TRP A 41 -10.71 -3.40 8.32
CA TRP A 41 -11.85 -3.06 7.49
C TRP A 41 -12.25 -1.60 7.65
N LEU A 42 -12.40 -0.87 6.55
CA LEU A 42 -12.93 0.49 6.60
C LEU A 42 -14.39 0.53 7.05
N THR A 43 -15.16 -0.53 6.77
CA THR A 43 -16.57 -0.62 7.18
C THR A 43 -16.83 -1.86 8.03
N PRO A 44 -17.87 -1.85 8.89
CA PRO A 44 -18.12 -3.00 9.77
C PRO A 44 -18.57 -4.27 9.04
N HIS A 45 -18.98 -4.18 7.77
CA HIS A 45 -19.58 -5.29 7.03
C HIS A 45 -18.66 -5.73 5.89
N ALA A 46 -18.36 -7.04 5.81
CA ALA A 46 -17.44 -7.60 4.82
C ALA A 46 -17.83 -7.26 3.36
N GLY A 47 -19.13 -7.39 3.04
CA GLY A 47 -19.65 -7.11 1.70
C GLY A 47 -19.49 -5.64 1.31
N ILE A 48 -19.80 -4.73 2.22
CA ILE A 48 -19.68 -3.28 1.99
C ILE A 48 -18.20 -2.90 1.86
N THR A 49 -17.31 -3.46 2.69
CA THR A 49 -15.86 -3.24 2.59
C THR A 49 -15.32 -3.68 1.23
N ARG A 50 -15.79 -4.81 0.69
CA ARG A 50 -15.39 -5.28 -0.65
C ARG A 50 -15.91 -4.36 -1.76
N ILE A 51 -17.18 -3.97 -1.71
CA ILE A 51 -17.78 -3.05 -2.70
C ILE A 51 -17.08 -1.70 -2.67
N LEU A 52 -16.81 -1.16 -1.47
CA LEU A 52 -16.02 0.06 -1.28
C LEU A 52 -14.63 -0.10 -1.90
N GLY A 53 -13.98 -1.24 -1.69
CA GLY A 53 -12.67 -1.51 -2.27
C GLY A 53 -12.68 -1.48 -3.81
N ILE A 54 -13.66 -2.12 -4.43
CA ILE A 54 -13.87 -2.08 -5.89
C ILE A 54 -14.14 -0.65 -6.35
N ALA A 55 -15.03 0.06 -5.66
CA ALA A 55 -15.37 1.44 -5.99
C ALA A 55 -14.14 2.36 -5.90
N LEU A 56 -13.28 2.20 -4.91
CA LEU A 56 -12.04 2.98 -4.77
C LEU A 56 -11.05 2.72 -5.92
N ILE A 57 -10.88 1.47 -6.35
CA ILE A 57 -10.04 1.13 -7.51
C ILE A 57 -10.61 1.79 -8.77
N LEU A 58 -11.90 1.60 -9.05
CA LEU A 58 -12.56 2.17 -10.22
C LEU A 58 -12.52 3.70 -10.20
N THR A 59 -12.72 4.31 -9.04
CA THR A 59 -12.61 5.77 -8.86
C THR A 59 -11.19 6.24 -9.11
N GLY A 60 -10.18 5.54 -8.58
CA GLY A 60 -8.78 5.87 -8.84
C GLY A 60 -8.45 5.84 -10.34
N ILE A 61 -8.87 4.78 -11.04
CA ILE A 61 -8.68 4.65 -12.50
C ILE A 61 -9.41 5.79 -13.23
N ALA A 62 -10.68 6.01 -12.92
CA ALA A 62 -11.50 7.04 -13.57
C ALA A 62 -10.90 8.44 -13.35
N VAL A 63 -10.60 8.81 -12.11
CA VAL A 63 -10.00 10.12 -11.79
C VAL A 63 -8.66 10.27 -12.50
N PHE A 64 -7.80 9.25 -12.48
CA PHE A 64 -6.50 9.30 -13.14
C PHE A 64 -6.64 9.53 -14.65
N PHE A 65 -7.41 8.71 -15.37
CA PHE A 65 -7.46 8.83 -16.83
C PHE A 65 -8.38 9.93 -17.34
N LEU A 66 -9.41 10.30 -16.60
CA LEU A 66 -10.40 11.29 -17.05
C LEU A 66 -10.09 12.71 -16.60
N GLN A 67 -9.24 12.92 -15.58
CA GLN A 67 -8.82 14.27 -15.13
C GLN A 67 -8.45 15.24 -16.24
N PRO A 68 -7.69 14.82 -17.29
CA PRO A 68 -7.32 15.71 -18.38
C PRO A 68 -8.49 16.42 -19.07
N LEU A 69 -9.71 15.88 -18.99
CA LEU A 69 -10.90 16.47 -19.60
C LEU A 69 -11.40 17.73 -18.87
N TRP A 70 -11.10 17.87 -17.58
CA TRP A 70 -11.65 18.98 -16.76
C TRP A 70 -10.61 19.75 -15.95
N VAL A 71 -9.41 19.19 -15.74
CA VAL A 71 -8.28 19.90 -15.14
C VAL A 71 -7.40 20.46 -16.25
N GLU A 72 -6.82 21.62 -16.03
CA GLU A 72 -5.83 22.20 -16.95
C GLU A 72 -4.45 21.61 -16.68
N GLY A 73 -3.75 21.23 -17.75
CA GLY A 73 -2.43 20.64 -17.68
C GLY A 73 -1.78 20.55 -19.06
N PRO A 74 -0.64 19.85 -19.17
CA PRO A 74 0.10 19.71 -20.41
C PRO A 74 -0.56 18.65 -21.31
N TRP A 75 -1.86 18.75 -21.58
CA TRP A 75 -2.61 17.76 -22.36
C TRP A 75 -3.61 18.40 -23.33
N ALA A 76 -3.44 19.68 -23.64
CA ALA A 76 -4.25 20.38 -24.62
C ALA A 76 -4.07 19.82 -26.05
N ALA A 77 -4.88 20.29 -26.98
CA ALA A 77 -4.93 19.75 -28.33
C ALA A 77 -3.59 19.82 -29.07
N GLY A 78 -3.25 18.76 -29.82
CA GLY A 78 -1.97 18.65 -30.55
C GLY A 78 -0.76 18.23 -29.69
N SER A 79 -0.96 17.96 -28.41
CA SER A 79 0.13 17.70 -27.45
C SER A 79 0.70 16.27 -27.45
N VAL A 80 0.04 15.33 -28.10
CA VAL A 80 0.45 13.90 -28.10
C VAL A 80 1.77 13.68 -28.86
N GLU A 81 2.07 14.57 -29.81
CA GLU A 81 3.30 14.54 -30.63
C GLU A 81 4.21 15.75 -30.39
N ALA A 82 3.77 16.71 -29.58
CA ALA A 82 4.51 17.94 -29.32
C ALA A 82 5.55 17.77 -28.20
N ASP A 83 6.74 18.32 -28.43
CA ASP A 83 7.78 18.50 -27.40
C ASP A 83 7.21 19.32 -26.22
N SER A 84 7.63 19.03 -24.99
CA SER A 84 7.15 19.75 -23.79
C SER A 84 7.38 21.26 -23.82
N LEU A 85 8.32 21.73 -24.64
CA LEU A 85 8.62 23.14 -24.81
C LEU A 85 7.57 23.87 -25.66
N THR A 86 6.82 23.15 -26.51
CA THR A 86 5.78 23.70 -27.38
C THR A 86 4.37 23.30 -26.95
N ARG A 87 4.25 22.56 -25.83
CA ARG A 87 3.00 22.00 -25.36
C ARG A 87 2.11 23.08 -24.74
N GLU A 88 0.89 23.21 -25.25
CA GLU A 88 -0.07 24.15 -24.67
C GLU A 88 -0.68 23.59 -23.37
N TRP A 89 -0.82 24.46 -22.38
CA TRP A 89 -1.51 24.15 -21.13
C TRP A 89 -3.01 24.31 -21.34
N GLY A 90 -3.80 23.31 -20.99
CA GLY A 90 -5.24 23.34 -21.20
C GLY A 90 -5.90 22.00 -20.90
N LYS A 91 -7.14 21.85 -21.37
CA LYS A 91 -7.94 20.61 -21.21
C LYS A 91 -7.82 19.76 -22.46
N ALA A 92 -7.85 18.45 -22.28
CA ALA A 92 -7.83 17.48 -23.37
C ALA A 92 -9.24 17.33 -23.95
N SER A 93 -9.32 17.07 -25.25
CA SER A 93 -10.55 16.59 -25.87
C SER A 93 -10.72 15.08 -25.67
N TRP A 94 -11.94 14.57 -25.83
CA TRP A 94 -12.23 13.13 -25.75
C TRP A 94 -11.40 12.29 -26.73
N SER A 95 -11.11 12.82 -27.92
CA SER A 95 -10.28 12.15 -28.93
C SER A 95 -8.79 12.04 -28.55
N GLU A 96 -8.32 12.89 -27.64
CA GLU A 96 -6.89 13.01 -27.29
C GLU A 96 -6.56 12.38 -25.93
N ILE A 97 -7.57 11.92 -25.21
CA ILE A 97 -7.43 11.39 -23.84
C ILE A 97 -6.45 10.21 -23.75
N ALA A 98 -6.38 9.38 -24.79
CA ALA A 98 -5.47 8.24 -24.85
C ALA A 98 -3.99 8.68 -24.87
N GLY A 99 -3.70 9.83 -25.50
CA GLY A 99 -2.35 10.40 -25.60
C GLY A 99 -2.05 11.49 -24.57
N ALA A 100 -3.06 11.99 -23.86
CA ALA A 100 -2.96 13.10 -22.90
C ALA A 100 -1.89 12.90 -21.82
N ARG A 101 -1.62 11.65 -21.44
CA ARG A 101 -0.63 11.30 -20.40
C ARG A 101 0.67 10.70 -20.94
N ASN A 102 0.83 10.63 -22.26
CA ASN A 102 2.06 10.20 -22.89
C ASN A 102 3.06 11.37 -22.90
N VAL A 103 3.76 11.57 -21.78
CA VAL A 103 4.77 12.62 -21.61
C VAL A 103 6.10 11.97 -21.26
N ASN A 104 7.15 12.31 -22.01
CA ASN A 104 8.50 11.80 -21.78
C ASN A 104 9.07 12.33 -20.45
N ASP A 105 9.94 11.57 -19.79
CA ASP A 105 10.49 11.91 -18.48
C ASP A 105 11.44 13.12 -18.50
N ILE A 106 12.22 13.28 -19.58
CA ILE A 106 13.04 14.45 -19.88
C ILE A 106 12.23 15.76 -19.98
N HIS A 107 10.92 15.62 -20.13
CA HIS A 107 9.95 16.66 -20.42
C HIS A 107 8.96 16.87 -19.27
N GLY A 108 9.28 16.35 -18.08
CA GLY A 108 8.46 16.44 -16.87
C GLY A 108 7.57 15.21 -16.65
N GLY A 109 7.55 14.25 -17.57
CA GLY A 109 6.94 12.94 -17.34
C GLY A 109 7.55 12.23 -16.13
N LEU A 110 6.79 11.29 -15.56
CA LEU A 110 7.23 10.57 -14.37
C LEU A 110 7.98 9.30 -14.78
N ASP A 111 9.30 9.25 -14.55
CA ASP A 111 10.10 8.04 -14.77
C ASP A 111 9.71 6.89 -13.82
N GLY A 112 10.13 5.66 -14.17
CA GLY A 112 9.79 4.46 -13.41
C GLY A 112 10.32 4.43 -11.97
N VAL A 113 11.46 5.06 -11.69
CA VAL A 113 12.06 5.10 -10.35
C VAL A 113 11.22 6.00 -9.44
N LYS A 114 10.84 7.19 -9.92
CA LYS A 114 9.95 8.10 -9.21
C LYS A 114 8.57 7.48 -9.02
N GLN A 115 8.01 6.81 -10.02
CA GLN A 115 6.75 6.06 -9.90
C GLN A 115 6.83 5.01 -8.80
N THR A 116 7.94 4.27 -8.71
CA THR A 116 8.13 3.26 -7.67
C THR A 116 8.15 3.88 -6.26
N GLY A 117 8.84 5.02 -6.10
CA GLY A 117 8.88 5.74 -4.83
C GLY A 117 7.50 6.23 -4.38
N TRP A 118 6.74 6.86 -5.28
CA TRP A 118 5.39 7.34 -4.98
C TRP A 118 4.40 6.19 -4.73
N PHE A 119 4.54 5.07 -5.45
CA PHE A 119 3.74 3.87 -5.22
C PHE A 119 3.99 3.29 -3.83
N ALA A 120 5.25 3.10 -3.44
CA ALA A 120 5.59 2.57 -2.12
C ALA A 120 5.04 3.46 -0.99
N LEU A 121 5.19 4.78 -1.13
CA LEU A 121 4.62 5.74 -0.18
C LEU A 121 3.08 5.64 -0.11
N ALA A 122 2.42 5.54 -1.26
CA ALA A 122 0.98 5.40 -1.35
C ALA A 122 0.47 4.11 -0.68
N VAL A 123 1.16 2.98 -0.87
CA VAL A 123 0.84 1.69 -0.22
C VAL A 123 0.99 1.79 1.30
N ILE A 124 2.09 2.38 1.79
CA ILE A 124 2.32 2.56 3.23
C ILE A 124 1.22 3.44 3.84
N LEU A 125 0.89 4.55 3.18
CA LEU A 125 -0.17 5.44 3.65
C LEU A 125 -1.54 4.77 3.62
N ALA A 126 -1.85 4.02 2.56
CA ALA A 126 -3.08 3.25 2.44
C ALA A 126 -3.25 2.26 3.59
N PHE A 127 -2.18 1.53 3.92
CA PHE A 127 -2.16 0.62 5.05
C PHE A 127 -2.39 1.35 6.38
N PHE A 128 -1.70 2.47 6.60
CA PHE A 128 -1.85 3.27 7.82
C PHE A 128 -3.29 3.77 7.98
N VAL A 129 -3.89 4.33 6.92
CA VAL A 129 -5.29 4.78 6.92
C VAL A 129 -6.24 3.62 7.23
N SER A 130 -6.03 2.46 6.61
CA SER A 130 -6.83 1.26 6.87
C SER A 130 -6.73 0.79 8.31
N ALA A 131 -5.53 0.82 8.92
CA ALA A 131 -5.32 0.42 10.30
C ALA A 131 -6.00 1.38 11.31
N VAL A 132 -5.90 2.69 11.06
CA VAL A 132 -6.53 3.72 11.90
C VAL A 132 -8.05 3.62 11.79
N VAL A 133 -8.60 3.64 10.57
CA VAL A 133 -10.04 3.60 10.35
C VAL A 133 -10.61 2.25 10.78
N GLY A 134 -9.94 1.13 10.50
CA GLY A 134 -10.38 -0.19 10.96
C GLY A 134 -10.44 -0.31 12.48
N THR A 135 -9.51 0.35 13.19
CA THR A 135 -9.58 0.46 14.65
C THR A 135 -10.81 1.23 15.12
N LEU A 136 -11.17 2.32 14.44
CA LEU A 136 -12.37 3.10 14.75
C LEU A 136 -13.65 2.32 14.43
N SER A 137 -13.72 1.66 13.27
CA SER A 137 -14.86 0.87 12.83
C SER A 137 -15.18 -0.25 13.81
N MET A 138 -14.17 -0.93 14.36
CA MET A 138 -14.40 -1.96 15.38
C MET A 138 -14.78 -1.38 16.73
N LYS A 139 -14.23 -0.23 17.13
CA LYS A 139 -14.70 0.46 18.36
C LYS A 139 -16.18 0.82 18.28
N ILE A 140 -16.64 1.32 17.13
CA ILE A 140 -18.05 1.65 16.91
C ILE A 140 -18.91 0.38 16.96
N LEU A 141 -18.47 -0.71 16.33
CA LEU A 141 -19.19 -1.98 16.38
C LEU A 141 -19.29 -2.52 17.81
N SER A 142 -18.18 -2.55 18.56
CA SER A 142 -18.17 -3.01 19.95
C SER A 142 -19.01 -2.12 20.87
N ALA A 143 -19.07 -0.80 20.63
CA ALA A 143 -19.94 0.11 21.36
C ALA A 143 -21.44 -0.12 21.08
N ALA A 144 -21.78 -0.51 19.85
CA ALA A 144 -23.15 -0.88 19.49
C ALA A 144 -23.58 -2.23 20.09
N GLU A 145 -22.65 -3.20 20.15
CA GLU A 145 -22.91 -4.53 20.70
C GLU A 145 -22.97 -4.56 22.24
N SER A 146 -22.28 -3.65 22.93
CA SER A 146 -22.27 -3.58 24.40
C SER A 146 -23.61 -3.15 25.04
N GLY A 147 -24.62 -2.81 24.22
CA GLY A 147 -26.02 -2.70 24.67
C GLY A 147 -26.75 -4.04 24.84
N ASN A 148 -26.24 -5.15 24.30
CA ASN A 148 -26.76 -6.51 24.41
C ASN A 148 -25.67 -7.41 25.01
N ALA A 149 -25.71 -7.65 26.32
CA ALA A 149 -24.63 -8.30 27.08
C ALA A 149 -24.23 -9.71 26.57
N GLY A 150 -22.93 -10.05 26.67
CA GLY A 150 -22.44 -11.43 26.59
C GLY A 150 -20.93 -11.54 26.39
N THR A 151 -20.20 -11.79 27.47
CA THR A 151 -18.82 -12.35 27.55
C THR A 151 -18.14 -12.68 26.23
N ALA A 152 -17.29 -11.75 25.74
CA ALA A 152 -16.32 -12.08 24.69
C ALA A 152 -15.29 -13.05 25.28
N THR A 153 -15.38 -14.31 24.86
CA THR A 153 -14.40 -15.35 25.12
C THR A 153 -13.01 -14.85 24.78
N ASN A 154 -12.11 -14.90 25.78
CA ASN A 154 -10.67 -14.79 25.59
C ASN A 154 -10.20 -15.96 24.72
N SER A 155 -10.38 -15.88 23.40
CA SER A 155 -9.62 -16.73 22.50
C SER A 155 -8.18 -16.23 22.53
N ASP A 156 -7.28 -17.11 22.95
CA ASP A 156 -5.82 -16.95 23.05
C ASP A 156 -5.17 -16.91 21.65
N THR A 157 -5.89 -16.33 20.67
CA THR A 157 -5.49 -16.23 19.27
C THR A 157 -4.56 -15.02 19.13
N ASP A 158 -3.27 -15.31 19.07
CA ASP A 158 -2.18 -14.34 18.97
C ASP A 158 -1.82 -14.01 17.50
N GLY A 159 -1.05 -12.93 17.29
CA GLY A 159 -0.51 -12.59 15.97
C GLY A 159 -1.55 -12.13 14.95
N LEU A 160 -1.30 -12.32 13.65
CA LEU A 160 -2.20 -11.89 12.56
C LEU A 160 -3.62 -12.45 12.68
N GLU A 161 -3.77 -13.64 13.27
CA GLU A 161 -5.06 -14.29 13.51
C GLU A 161 -5.92 -13.51 14.52
N GLY A 162 -5.28 -12.84 15.48
CA GLY A 162 -5.93 -11.93 16.42
C GLY A 162 -6.62 -10.71 15.77
N LEU A 163 -6.27 -10.36 14.52
CA LEU A 163 -6.91 -9.28 13.77
C LEU A 163 -8.34 -9.61 13.31
N SER A 164 -8.76 -10.87 13.41
CA SER A 164 -10.16 -11.28 13.19
C SER A 164 -11.09 -10.69 14.26
N ASN A 165 -10.59 -10.55 15.49
CA ASN A 165 -11.39 -10.23 16.66
C ASN A 165 -10.93 -8.94 17.39
N ARG A 166 -9.76 -8.38 17.06
CA ARG A 166 -9.18 -7.22 17.75
C ARG A 166 -8.63 -6.16 16.78
N PRO A 167 -8.69 -4.87 17.14
CA PRO A 167 -8.13 -3.80 16.32
C PRO A 167 -6.64 -3.98 16.07
N TYR A 168 -6.18 -3.56 14.89
CA TYR A 168 -4.75 -3.68 14.52
C TYR A 168 -3.82 -3.06 15.57
N LEU A 169 -4.14 -1.85 16.05
CA LEU A 169 -3.30 -1.15 17.03
C LEU A 169 -3.23 -1.85 18.38
N SER A 170 -4.31 -2.50 18.82
CA SER A 170 -4.31 -3.28 20.06
C SER A 170 -3.53 -4.60 19.94
N ASN A 171 -3.41 -5.13 18.72
CA ASN A 171 -2.74 -6.39 18.47
C ASN A 171 -1.22 -6.23 18.23
N LEU A 172 -0.78 -5.01 17.90
CA LEU A 172 0.61 -4.67 17.63
C LEU A 172 1.58 -4.98 18.79
N PRO A 173 1.33 -4.59 20.06
CA PRO A 173 2.26 -4.91 21.15
C PRO A 173 2.38 -6.42 21.43
N ILE A 174 1.28 -7.16 21.28
CA ILE A 174 1.25 -8.62 21.47
C ILE A 174 2.05 -9.29 20.34
N SER A 175 1.76 -8.92 19.09
CA SER A 175 2.46 -9.43 17.91
C SER A 175 3.97 -9.13 17.96
N TRP A 176 4.36 -7.94 18.45
CA TRP A 176 5.76 -7.57 18.60
C TRP A 176 6.48 -8.37 19.68
N ARG A 177 5.81 -8.60 20.83
CA ARG A 177 6.35 -9.44 21.91
C ARG A 177 6.59 -10.87 21.40
N ASN A 178 5.64 -11.41 20.66
CA ASN A 178 5.72 -12.76 20.11
C ASN A 178 6.81 -12.86 19.04
N PHE A 179 6.87 -11.92 18.10
CA PHE A 179 7.95 -11.84 17.11
C PHE A 179 9.34 -11.80 17.76
N ARG A 180 9.53 -11.00 18.81
CA ARG A 180 10.80 -10.96 19.56
C ARG A 180 11.11 -12.28 20.27
N ALA A 181 10.09 -12.98 20.79
CA ALA A 181 10.26 -14.28 21.39
C ALA A 181 10.67 -15.33 20.34
N ASP A 182 9.98 -15.35 19.19
CA ASP A 182 10.23 -16.30 18.10
C ASP A 182 11.61 -16.09 17.47
N ILE A 183 12.01 -14.85 17.19
CA ILE A 183 13.37 -14.54 16.73
C ILE A 183 14.41 -15.01 17.73
N ARG A 184 14.18 -14.82 19.04
CA ARG A 184 15.11 -15.25 20.08
C ARG A 184 15.24 -16.77 20.10
N VAL A 185 14.15 -17.51 19.89
CA VAL A 185 14.15 -18.98 19.79
C VAL A 185 14.88 -19.44 18.54
N LEU A 186 14.57 -18.86 17.37
CA LEU A 186 15.27 -19.13 16.10
C LEU A 186 16.78 -18.88 16.22
N TRP A 187 17.18 -17.76 16.83
CA TRP A 187 18.59 -17.39 17.01
C TRP A 187 19.32 -18.35 17.96
N ARG A 188 18.67 -18.77 19.06
CA ARG A 188 19.27 -19.71 20.01
C ARG A 188 19.27 -21.16 19.52
N GLY A 189 18.27 -21.55 18.73
CA GLY A 189 18.08 -22.93 18.28
C GLY A 189 18.75 -23.22 16.94
N GLU A 190 18.29 -22.56 15.88
CA GLU A 190 18.62 -22.94 14.51
C GLU A 190 19.92 -22.29 14.02
N LEU A 191 20.15 -21.02 14.35
CA LEU A 191 21.42 -20.35 14.01
C LEU A 191 22.61 -20.89 14.81
N SER A 192 22.41 -21.29 16.07
CA SER A 192 23.47 -21.93 16.87
C SER A 192 23.82 -23.35 16.41
N LYS A 193 22.87 -24.06 15.80
CA LYS A 193 23.11 -25.34 15.11
C LYS A 193 23.77 -25.13 13.75
N ALA A 194 23.37 -24.11 12.99
CA ALA A 194 23.99 -23.76 11.72
C ALA A 194 25.46 -23.33 11.90
N ASP A 195 25.79 -22.62 12.99
CA ASP A 195 27.17 -22.26 13.34
C ASP A 195 28.04 -23.49 13.68
N ARG A 196 27.44 -24.59 14.16
CA ARG A 196 28.15 -25.89 14.32
C ARG A 196 28.44 -26.59 12.99
N TRP A 197 27.63 -26.34 11.96
CA TRP A 197 27.81 -26.88 10.61
C TRP A 197 28.54 -25.91 9.67
N SER A 198 29.03 -24.77 10.16
CA SER A 198 29.77 -23.84 9.33
C SER A 198 31.02 -24.53 8.78
N LEU A 199 31.14 -24.54 7.45
CA LEU A 199 32.26 -25.15 6.70
C LEU A 199 33.63 -24.71 7.23
N MET A 200 33.71 -23.52 7.84
CA MET A 200 34.89 -22.98 8.51
C MET A 200 35.39 -23.85 9.68
N ARG A 201 34.50 -24.37 10.54
CA ARG A 201 34.89 -25.30 11.63
C ARG A 201 35.24 -26.69 11.09
N MET A 202 34.56 -27.14 10.04
CA MET A 202 34.83 -28.44 9.42
C MET A 202 36.19 -28.47 8.70
N LEU A 203 36.56 -27.39 8.02
CA LEU A 203 37.87 -27.22 7.38
C LEU A 203 38.99 -27.02 8.41
N SER A 204 38.76 -26.21 9.46
CA SER A 204 39.75 -26.00 10.52
C SER A 204 40.05 -27.27 11.33
N ARG A 205 39.11 -28.21 11.44
CA ARG A 205 39.32 -29.51 12.12
C ARG A 205 40.08 -30.53 11.26
N LYS A 206 40.07 -30.37 9.93
CA LYS A 206 40.77 -31.28 8.99
C LYS A 206 42.24 -30.89 8.77
N GLY A 207 42.63 -29.65 9.08
CA GLY A 207 44.02 -29.17 8.99
C GLY A 207 44.91 -29.43 10.22
N GLY A 208 44.37 -30.06 11.27
CA GLY A 208 45.07 -30.32 12.54
C GLY A 208 45.52 -31.77 12.76
N SER A 209 45.45 -32.63 11.75
CA SER A 209 45.94 -34.02 11.83
C SER A 209 46.99 -34.23 10.74
N SER A 210 48.23 -33.92 11.10
CA SER A 210 49.44 -34.32 10.41
C SER A 210 50.50 -34.50 11.48
N GLU A 211 50.41 -35.63 12.19
CA GLU A 211 51.56 -36.32 12.76
C GLU A 211 51.88 -37.49 11.82
#